data_AF-A0A2N1ULD5-F1
#
_entry.id   AF-A0A2N1ULD5-F1
#
_cell.length_a   1.000
_cell.length_b   1.000
_cell.length_c   1.000
_cell.angle_alpha   90.00
_cell.angle_beta   90.00
_cell.angle_gamma   90.00
#
_symmetry.space_group_name_H-M   'P 1'
#
loop_
_entity.id
_entity.type
_entity.pdbx_description
1 polymer ?
#
loop_
_entity_poly.entity_id
_entity_poly.type
_entity_poly.pdbx_seq_one_letter_code
_entity_poly.pdbx_strand_id
1 'polypeptide(L)'
;MAELKENKVNEPKVDDIKAAAEEKACPVQKARYYVTEFLAGGLMCGKCLPCAIGSYEAGIRLESIVEGRGVEADIAALGRIATVMLDGARCKKGKDTAGFILEWMGTGLYREHIEGRCPDRKCLAFIEYRIIPEKCTMCGLCREACKHNALSGQKRRPYLGGYLPFEIRQKKCVKCDECRKVCPEEAIVIDVKSKEPVGV
;
A
#
# COMPACT_ATOMS: atom_id res chain seq x y z
N MET A 1 10.94 -40.33 19.73
CA MET A 1 10.79 -39.01 20.38
C MET A 1 11.50 -38.02 19.48
N ALA A 2 10.78 -37.44 18.51
CA ALA A 2 11.36 -36.58 17.48
C ALA A 2 11.73 -35.23 18.08
N GLU A 3 13.01 -34.86 17.99
CA GLU A 3 13.54 -33.57 18.43
C GLU A 3 12.96 -32.47 17.55
N LEU A 4 12.09 -31.64 18.15
CA LEU A 4 11.63 -30.38 17.59
C LEU A 4 12.83 -29.45 17.49
N LYS A 5 13.41 -29.34 16.30
CA LYS A 5 14.37 -28.28 15.98
C LYS A 5 13.65 -26.95 16.09
N GLU A 6 13.96 -26.20 17.15
CA GLU A 6 13.60 -24.80 17.28
C GLU A 6 14.17 -24.04 16.07
N ASN A 7 13.30 -23.72 15.11
CA ASN A 7 13.60 -22.77 14.06
C ASN A 7 13.75 -21.39 14.72
N LYS A 8 14.98 -21.02 15.07
CA LYS A 8 15.34 -19.65 15.43
C LYS A 8 15.06 -18.76 14.23
N VAL A 9 13.90 -18.11 14.23
CA VAL A 9 13.61 -16.98 13.36
C VAL A 9 14.59 -15.89 13.78
N ASN A 10 15.58 -15.59 12.94
CA ASN A 10 16.54 -14.51 13.16
C ASN A 10 15.76 -13.21 13.42
N GLU A 11 15.92 -12.62 14.59
CA GLU A 11 15.33 -11.30 14.90
C GLU A 11 15.89 -10.27 13.91
N PRO A 12 15.05 -9.63 13.09
CA PRO A 12 15.51 -8.59 12.17
C PRO A 12 16.04 -7.40 12.96
N LYS A 13 17.18 -6.84 12.54
CA LYS A 13 17.71 -5.62 13.18
C LYS A 13 16.90 -4.42 12.72
N VAL A 14 16.86 -3.39 13.57
CA VAL A 14 16.13 -2.14 13.29
C VAL A 14 16.64 -1.46 12.02
N ASP A 15 17.94 -1.56 11.76
CA ASP A 15 18.58 -0.97 10.57
C ASP A 15 18.17 -1.69 9.28
N ASP A 16 17.99 -3.02 9.33
CA ASP A 16 17.55 -3.82 8.17
C ASP A 16 16.10 -3.47 7.80
N ILE A 17 15.24 -3.27 8.79
CA ILE A 17 13.85 -2.84 8.58
C ILE A 17 13.79 -1.42 8.03
N LYS A 18 14.65 -0.52 8.51
CA LYS A 18 14.71 0.85 8.00
C LYS A 18 15.13 0.86 6.54
N ALA A 19 16.15 0.10 6.16
CA ALA A 19 16.58 -0.02 4.77
C ALA A 19 15.45 -0.57 3.88
N ALA A 20 14.77 -1.65 4.29
CA ALA A 20 13.65 -2.22 3.56
C ALA A 20 12.41 -1.30 3.50
N ALA A 21 12.24 -0.42 4.50
CA ALA A 21 11.23 0.63 4.48
C ALA A 21 11.56 1.71 3.44
N GLU A 22 12.83 2.12 3.33
CA GLU A 22 13.26 3.15 2.38
C GLU A 22 13.08 2.75 0.91
N GLU A 23 13.12 1.44 0.60
CA GLU A 23 12.83 0.90 -0.73
C GLU A 23 11.36 1.11 -1.17
N LYS A 24 10.42 1.38 -0.25
CA LYS A 24 9.03 1.67 -0.61
C LYS A 24 8.92 3.10 -1.13
N ALA A 25 8.30 3.33 -2.28
CA ALA A 25 8.24 4.69 -2.85
C ALA A 25 7.36 5.65 -2.03
N CYS A 26 6.20 5.19 -1.53
CA CYS A 26 5.27 6.05 -0.79
C CYS A 26 5.68 6.22 0.69
N PRO A 27 5.87 7.45 1.19
CA PRO A 27 6.20 7.72 2.60
C PRO A 27 5.24 7.13 3.63
N VAL A 28 3.94 7.09 3.34
CA VAL A 28 2.96 6.43 4.22
C VAL A 28 3.22 4.92 4.27
N GLN A 29 3.59 4.29 3.14
CA GLN A 29 3.98 2.88 3.10
C GLN A 29 5.31 2.63 3.80
N LYS A 30 6.27 3.55 3.73
CA LYS A 30 7.52 3.47 4.50
C LYS A 30 7.22 3.39 5.99
N ALA A 31 6.46 4.36 6.51
CA ALA A 31 6.07 4.43 7.90
C ALA A 31 5.27 3.19 8.34
N ARG A 32 4.27 2.78 7.54
CA ARG A 32 3.49 1.56 7.80
C ARG A 32 4.37 0.33 7.88
N TYR A 33 5.23 0.10 6.88
CA TYR A 33 6.09 -1.08 6.83
C TYR A 33 7.01 -1.13 8.06
N TYR A 34 7.66 -0.02 8.38
CA TYR A 34 8.53 0.06 9.56
C TYR A 34 7.79 -0.27 10.85
N VAL A 35 6.60 0.32 11.08
CA VAL A 35 5.81 0.07 12.29
C VAL A 35 5.31 -1.37 12.36
N THR A 36 4.85 -1.93 11.25
CA THR A 36 4.40 -3.33 11.18
C THR A 36 5.54 -4.30 11.46
N GLU A 37 6.70 -4.11 10.85
CA GLU A 37 7.87 -4.97 11.11
C GLU A 37 8.44 -4.75 12.51
N PHE A 38 8.34 -3.54 13.08
CA PHE A 38 8.71 -3.29 14.47
C PHE A 38 7.83 -4.09 15.45
N LEU A 39 6.53 -4.20 15.16
CA LEU A 39 5.57 -4.98 15.95
C LEU A 39 5.73 -6.49 15.73
N ALA A 40 5.87 -6.93 14.47
CA ALA A 40 5.91 -8.34 14.08
C ALA A 40 7.29 -8.99 14.29
N GLY A 41 8.37 -8.23 14.11
CA GLY A 41 9.76 -8.69 14.16
C GLY A 41 10.33 -8.89 15.57
N GLY A 42 9.50 -8.90 16.61
CA GLY A 42 9.93 -9.11 18.01
C GLY A 42 10.75 -7.94 18.62
N LEU A 43 10.91 -6.84 17.90
CA LEU A 43 11.65 -5.65 18.35
C LEU A 43 10.92 -4.88 19.44
N MET A 44 9.58 -4.98 19.45
CA MET A 44 8.72 -4.36 20.46
C MET A 44 8.72 -5.21 21.74
N CYS A 45 9.32 -4.67 22.81
CA CYS A 45 9.51 -5.38 24.07
C CYS A 45 8.36 -5.20 25.09
N GLY A 46 7.36 -4.36 24.82
CA GLY A 46 6.17 -4.14 25.65
C GLY A 46 6.37 -3.37 26.96
N LYS A 47 7.61 -3.05 27.35
CA LYS A 47 7.92 -2.53 28.70
C LYS A 47 7.52 -1.07 28.95
N CYS A 48 7.36 -0.27 27.90
CA CYS A 48 6.93 1.12 28.02
C CYS A 48 5.58 1.30 27.34
N LEU A 49 4.59 1.74 28.14
CA LEU A 49 3.21 1.90 27.70
C LEU A 49 3.06 2.82 26.47
N PRO A 50 3.74 3.99 26.39
CA PRO A 50 3.67 4.86 25.23
C PRO A 50 4.14 4.18 23.93
N CYS A 51 5.15 3.31 24.01
CA CYS A 51 5.65 2.58 22.84
C CYS A 51 4.73 1.41 22.47
N ALA A 52 4.28 0.63 23.46
CA ALA A 52 3.44 -0.54 23.21
C ALA A 52 2.10 -0.16 22.59
N ILE A 53 1.37 0.77 23.20
CA ILE A 53 0.06 1.22 22.70
C ILE A 53 0.25 2.14 21.50
N GLY A 54 1.25 3.03 21.53
CA GLY A 54 1.49 3.98 20.46
C GLY A 54 1.84 3.31 19.14
N SER A 55 2.78 2.37 19.13
CA SER A 55 3.13 1.65 17.90
C SER A 55 1.96 0.82 17.35
N TYR A 56 1.16 0.20 18.23
CA TYR A 56 -0.01 -0.57 17.81
C TYR A 56 -1.08 0.32 17.17
N GLU A 57 -1.47 1.40 17.85
CA GLU A 57 -2.44 2.37 17.33
C GLU A 57 -1.93 3.04 16.05
N ALA A 58 -0.65 3.43 16.01
CA ALA A 58 -0.04 3.98 14.82
C ALA A 58 -0.12 3.02 13.63
N GLY A 59 0.12 1.73 13.84
CA GLY A 59 -0.01 0.69 12.80
C GLY A 59 -1.43 0.63 12.23
N ILE A 60 -2.46 0.64 13.08
CA ILE A 60 -3.87 0.62 12.66
C ILE A 60 -4.21 1.86 11.83
N ARG A 61 -3.78 3.04 12.28
CA ARG A 61 -4.06 4.32 11.59
C ARG A 61 -3.35 4.38 10.24
N LEU A 62 -2.09 3.97 10.18
CA LEU A 62 -1.31 3.89 8.95
C LEU A 62 -1.93 2.90 7.95
N GLU A 63 -2.42 1.75 8.41
CA GLU A 63 -3.17 0.81 7.58
C GLU A 63 -4.44 1.44 7.01
N SER A 64 -5.24 2.11 7.85
CA SER A 64 -6.46 2.80 7.44
C SER A 64 -6.19 3.83 6.33
N ILE A 65 -5.11 4.60 6.44
CA ILE A 65 -4.71 5.59 5.45
C ILE A 65 -4.30 4.93 4.13
N VAL A 66 -3.52 3.84 4.17
CA VAL A 66 -3.09 3.10 2.97
C VAL A 66 -4.26 2.42 2.26
N GLU A 67 -5.26 1.97 3.00
CA GLU A 67 -6.50 1.38 2.46
C GLU A 67 -7.50 2.41 1.93
N GLY A 68 -7.24 3.71 2.12
CA GLY A 68 -8.14 4.78 1.70
C GLY A 68 -9.38 4.96 2.59
N ARG A 69 -9.30 4.48 3.84
CA ARG A 69 -10.29 4.72 4.89
C ARG A 69 -9.84 5.80 5.89
N GLY A 70 -8.68 6.41 5.65
CA GLY A 70 -8.10 7.43 6.51
C GLY A 70 -8.90 8.72 6.58
N VAL A 71 -8.93 9.34 7.76
CA VAL A 71 -9.56 10.64 8.03
C VAL A 71 -8.56 11.63 8.61
N GLU A 72 -8.87 12.93 8.61
CA GLU A 72 -7.98 13.97 9.16
C GLU A 72 -7.66 13.73 10.65
N ALA A 73 -8.61 13.14 11.38
CA ALA A 73 -8.40 12.73 12.77
C ALA A 73 -7.31 11.66 12.92
N ASP A 74 -7.05 10.82 11.91
CA ASP A 74 -5.99 9.82 11.95
C ASP A 74 -4.60 10.48 11.87
N ILE A 75 -4.44 11.53 11.06
CA ILE A 75 -3.18 12.31 11.01
C ILE A 75 -2.94 13.00 12.35
N ALA A 76 -3.96 13.66 12.90
CA ALA A 76 -3.85 14.33 14.19
C ALA A 76 -3.56 13.34 15.33
N ALA A 77 -4.15 12.13 15.28
CA ALA A 77 -3.85 11.05 16.21
C ALA A 77 -2.41 10.56 16.06
N LEU A 78 -1.95 10.29 14.83
CA LEU A 78 -0.57 9.85 14.55
C LEU A 78 0.46 10.84 15.07
N GLY A 79 0.24 12.15 14.87
CA GLY A 79 1.12 13.19 15.39
C GLY A 79 1.22 13.15 16.91
N ARG A 80 0.08 13.09 17.61
CA ARG A 80 0.05 12.99 19.07
C ARG A 80 0.72 11.71 19.58
N ILE A 81 0.44 10.57 18.95
CA ILE A 81 1.04 9.28 19.30
C ILE A 81 2.56 9.37 19.17
N ALA A 82 3.05 9.90 18.06
CA ALA A 82 4.48 9.98 17.81
C ALA A 82 5.18 10.94 18.79
N THR A 83 4.60 12.09 19.11
CA THR A 83 5.17 13.00 20.13
C THR A 83 5.19 12.36 21.51
N VAL A 84 4.07 11.77 21.96
CA VAL A 84 3.99 11.09 23.27
C VAL A 84 4.94 9.90 23.35
N MET A 85 5.12 9.18 22.23
CA MET A 85 6.05 8.05 22.16
C MET A 85 7.50 8.52 22.18
N LEU A 86 7.84 9.63 21.52
CA LEU A 86 9.19 10.21 21.53
C LEU A 86 9.63 10.62 22.94
N ASP A 87 8.72 11.26 23.68
CA ASP A 87 8.99 11.74 25.04
C ASP A 87 8.91 10.60 26.08
N GLY A 88 7.97 9.67 25.90
CA GLY A 88 7.65 8.62 26.87
C GLY A 88 8.38 7.28 26.67
N ALA A 89 9.01 7.04 25.52
CA ALA A 89 9.73 5.79 25.27
C ALA A 89 11.05 5.73 26.07
N ARG A 90 11.28 4.58 26.72
CA ARG A 90 12.49 4.36 27.55
C ARG A 90 13.71 3.89 26.75
N CYS A 91 13.50 3.27 25.60
CA CYS A 91 14.58 2.72 24.77
C CYS A 91 14.76 3.52 23.48
N LYS A 92 15.98 3.47 22.91
CA LYS A 92 16.30 4.14 21.65
C LYS A 92 15.40 3.67 20.51
N LYS A 93 15.14 2.35 20.40
CA LYS A 93 14.28 1.77 19.34
C LYS A 93 12.86 2.39 19.32
N GLY A 94 12.27 2.60 20.50
CA GLY A 94 10.95 3.23 20.61
C GLY A 94 10.98 4.70 20.17
N LYS A 95 12.04 5.44 20.57
CA LYS A 95 12.24 6.83 20.13
C LYS A 95 12.52 6.93 18.63
N ASP A 96 13.30 6.02 18.07
CA ASP A 96 13.60 5.96 16.64
C ASP A 96 12.33 5.67 15.83
N THR A 97 11.45 4.80 16.33
CA THR A 97 10.13 4.53 15.71
C THR A 97 9.27 5.79 15.68
N ALA A 98 9.24 6.54 16.79
CA ALA A 98 8.50 7.80 16.87
C ALA A 98 9.07 8.85 15.92
N GLY A 99 10.40 8.99 15.88
CA GLY A 99 11.10 9.88 14.95
C GLY A 99 10.80 9.55 13.49
N PHE A 100 10.79 8.27 13.13
CA PHE A 100 10.49 7.82 11.77
C PHE A 100 9.05 8.18 11.36
N ILE A 101 8.06 8.04 12.25
CA ILE A 101 6.68 8.46 11.97
C ILE A 101 6.62 9.98 11.74
N LEU A 102 7.25 10.78 12.62
CA LEU A 102 7.26 12.24 12.51
C LEU A 102 7.95 12.73 11.23
N GLU A 103 9.07 12.11 10.86
CA GLU A 103 9.83 12.43 9.64
C GLU A 103 8.94 12.32 8.40
N TRP A 104 8.26 11.19 8.23
CA TRP A 104 7.39 10.99 7.07
C TRP A 104 6.10 11.80 7.14
N MET A 105 5.56 12.07 8.33
CA MET A 105 4.43 13.00 8.49
C MET A 105 4.78 14.42 8.02
N GLY A 106 6.03 14.86 8.19
CA GLY A 106 6.52 16.16 7.75
C GLY A 106 6.49 16.38 6.22
N THR A 107 6.29 15.33 5.42
CA THR A 107 6.23 15.42 3.95
C THR A 107 4.90 15.96 3.41
N GLY A 108 3.85 16.05 4.22
CA GLY A 108 2.52 16.52 3.78
C GLY A 108 1.72 15.52 2.93
N LEU A 109 2.32 14.43 2.47
CA LEU A 109 1.70 13.42 1.59
C LEU A 109 0.56 12.63 2.23
N TYR A 110 0.48 12.65 3.57
CA TYR A 110 -0.62 12.05 4.31
C TYR A 110 -1.96 12.72 3.97
N ARG A 111 -1.95 14.04 3.72
CA ARG A 111 -3.14 14.79 3.32
C ARG A 111 -3.63 14.37 1.94
N GLU A 112 -2.71 14.15 0.99
CA GLU A 112 -3.07 13.65 -0.33
C GLU A 112 -3.74 12.26 -0.27
N HIS A 113 -3.30 11.40 0.67
CA HIS A 113 -3.93 10.09 0.88
C HIS A 113 -5.35 10.22 1.44
N ILE A 114 -5.64 11.22 2.27
CA ILE A 114 -7.00 11.54 2.74
C ILE A 114 -7.88 12.04 1.59
N GLU A 115 -7.30 12.88 0.71
CA GLU A 115 -7.97 13.33 -0.51
C GLU A 115 -8.22 12.19 -1.51
N GLY A 116 -7.62 11.02 -1.26
CA GLY A 116 -7.83 9.80 -2.02
C GLY A 116 -6.83 9.61 -3.16
N ARG A 117 -5.69 10.28 -3.09
CA ARG A 117 -4.65 10.25 -4.12
C ARG A 117 -3.32 9.78 -3.53
N CYS A 118 -2.64 8.87 -4.24
CA CYS A 118 -1.27 8.49 -3.93
C CYS A 118 -0.37 8.98 -5.08
N PRO A 119 0.51 9.98 -4.86
CA PRO A 119 1.35 10.53 -5.92
C PRO A 119 2.30 9.48 -6.53
N ASP A 120 2.80 8.56 -5.69
CA ASP A 120 3.70 7.48 -6.13
C ASP A 120 2.99 6.30 -6.82
N ARG A 121 1.65 6.29 -6.86
CA ARG A 121 0.83 5.20 -7.45
C ARG A 121 1.17 3.80 -6.94
N LYS A 122 1.61 3.68 -5.68
CA LYS A 122 1.96 2.39 -5.04
C LYS A 122 0.90 1.87 -4.08
N CYS A 123 0.03 2.74 -3.57
CA CYS A 123 -1.03 2.33 -2.68
C CYS A 123 -2.17 1.66 -3.46
N LEU A 124 -2.39 0.36 -3.22
CA LEU A 124 -3.38 -0.46 -3.94
C LEU A 124 -4.80 0.15 -3.88
N ALA A 125 -5.16 0.85 -2.81
CA ALA A 125 -6.45 1.50 -2.68
C ALA A 125 -6.70 2.57 -3.75
N PHE A 126 -5.65 3.32 -4.13
CA PHE A 126 -5.76 4.53 -4.96
C PHE A 126 -5.39 4.32 -6.42
N ILE A 127 -4.90 3.13 -6.79
CA ILE A 127 -4.59 2.80 -8.19
C ILE A 127 -5.80 2.24 -8.93
N GLU A 128 -5.91 2.55 -10.21
CA GLU A 128 -6.83 1.91 -11.15
C GLU A 128 -6.06 1.44 -12.36
N TYR A 129 -6.45 0.29 -12.90
CA TYR A 129 -5.86 -0.22 -14.12
C TYR A 129 -6.71 0.22 -15.31
N ARG A 130 -6.13 0.94 -16.25
CA ARG A 130 -6.79 1.37 -17.50
C ARG A 130 -6.05 0.79 -18.70
N ILE A 131 -6.80 0.36 -19.70
CA ILE A 131 -6.24 -0.11 -20.97
C ILE A 131 -6.25 1.07 -21.95
N ILE A 132 -5.09 1.34 -22.57
CA ILE A 132 -4.99 2.31 -23.66
C ILE A 132 -5.42 1.60 -24.95
N PRO A 133 -6.53 2.01 -25.58
CA PRO A 133 -7.06 1.33 -26.76
C PRO A 133 -6.10 1.38 -27.95
N GLU A 134 -5.31 2.46 -28.07
CA GLU A 134 -4.34 2.68 -29.15
C GLU A 134 -3.20 1.66 -29.15
N LYS A 135 -2.77 1.19 -27.97
CA LYS A 135 -1.72 0.18 -27.81
C LYS A 135 -2.26 -1.25 -27.73
N CYS A 136 -3.58 -1.41 -27.63
CA CYS A 136 -4.18 -2.71 -27.41
C CYS A 136 -4.34 -3.47 -28.74
N THR A 137 -3.54 -4.52 -28.94
CA THR A 137 -3.65 -5.43 -30.08
C THR A 137 -4.83 -6.42 -29.98
N MET A 138 -5.61 -6.37 -28.90
CA MET A 138 -6.80 -7.19 -28.66
C MET A 138 -6.53 -8.71 -28.69
N CYS A 139 -5.34 -9.12 -28.22
CA CYS A 139 -4.92 -10.53 -28.12
C CYS A 139 -5.78 -11.36 -27.14
N GLY A 140 -6.32 -10.70 -26.11
CA GLY A 140 -7.18 -11.32 -25.09
C GLY A 140 -6.46 -12.10 -23.98
N LEU A 141 -5.12 -12.08 -23.94
CA LEU A 141 -4.33 -12.70 -22.86
C LEU A 141 -4.68 -12.13 -21.48
N CYS A 142 -4.93 -10.83 -21.41
CA CYS A 142 -5.34 -10.13 -20.18
C CYS A 142 -6.65 -10.68 -19.59
N ARG A 143 -7.59 -11.15 -20.44
CA ARG A 143 -8.86 -11.74 -20.01
C ARG A 143 -8.65 -13.15 -19.44
N GLU A 144 -7.80 -13.96 -20.07
CA GLU A 144 -7.49 -15.32 -19.61
C GLU A 144 -6.71 -15.32 -18.28
N ALA A 145 -5.81 -14.36 -18.09
CA ALA A 145 -5.08 -14.20 -16.84
C ALA A 145 -5.97 -13.72 -15.67
N CYS A 146 -7.13 -13.11 -15.96
CA CYS A 146 -7.99 -12.54 -14.93
C CYS A 146 -8.91 -13.59 -14.30
N LYS A 147 -8.49 -14.15 -13.16
CA LYS A 147 -9.30 -15.08 -12.34
C LYS A 147 -10.68 -14.54 -11.95
N HIS A 148 -10.83 -13.22 -11.86
CA HIS A 148 -12.06 -12.54 -11.45
C HIS A 148 -12.95 -12.08 -12.62
N ASN A 149 -12.56 -12.37 -13.87
CA ASN A 149 -13.29 -11.95 -15.08
C ASN A 149 -13.66 -10.44 -15.06
N ALA A 150 -12.71 -9.60 -14.63
CA ALA A 150 -12.91 -8.16 -14.52
C ALA A 150 -12.82 -7.42 -15.85
N LEU A 151 -12.37 -8.08 -16.92
CA LEU A 151 -12.22 -7.47 -18.25
C LEU A 151 -13.45 -7.72 -19.12
N SER A 152 -13.98 -6.65 -19.71
CA SER A 152 -14.96 -6.70 -20.80
C SER A 152 -14.29 -6.36 -22.12
N GLY A 153 -14.41 -7.24 -23.10
CA GLY A 153 -13.84 -7.04 -24.44
C GLY A 153 -13.91 -8.33 -25.26
N GLN A 154 -13.77 -8.19 -26.57
CA GLN A 154 -13.79 -9.32 -27.51
C GLN A 154 -12.43 -9.46 -28.20
N LYS A 155 -11.99 -10.70 -28.43
CA LYS A 155 -10.80 -10.97 -29.23
C LYS A 155 -11.04 -10.51 -30.68
N ARG A 156 -10.01 -9.95 -31.32
CA ARG A 156 -10.08 -9.55 -32.72
C ARG A 156 -10.44 -10.77 -33.58
N ARG A 157 -11.57 -10.70 -34.29
CA ARG A 157 -11.99 -11.72 -35.28
C ARG A 157 -11.84 -11.13 -36.68
N PRO A 158 -11.13 -11.79 -37.61
CA PRO A 158 -10.87 -11.24 -38.95
C PRO A 158 -12.12 -10.92 -39.76
N TYR A 159 -13.22 -11.63 -39.49
CA TYR A 159 -14.49 -11.56 -40.22
C TYR A 159 -15.55 -10.65 -39.57
N LEU A 160 -15.27 -10.05 -38.40
CA LEU A 160 -16.20 -9.14 -37.72
C LEU A 160 -15.71 -7.69 -37.86
N GLY A 161 -16.50 -6.86 -38.57
CA GLY A 161 -16.30 -5.42 -38.64
C GLY A 161 -16.85 -4.74 -37.40
N GLY A 162 -16.05 -4.66 -36.35
CA GLY A 162 -16.42 -4.02 -35.09
C GLY A 162 -15.59 -4.60 -33.95
N TYR A 163 -14.70 -3.79 -33.40
CA TYR A 163 -13.84 -4.20 -32.30
C TYR A 163 -14.23 -3.45 -31.03
N LEU A 164 -14.59 -4.19 -29.98
CA LEU A 164 -14.68 -3.64 -28.64
C LEU A 164 -13.30 -3.76 -27.98
N PRO A 165 -12.59 -2.64 -27.75
CA PRO A 165 -11.34 -2.68 -27.00
C PRO A 165 -11.59 -3.27 -25.61
N PHE A 166 -10.56 -3.92 -25.05
CA PHE A 166 -10.67 -4.44 -23.69
C PHE A 166 -10.75 -3.27 -22.70
N GLU A 167 -11.72 -3.34 -21.80
CA GLU A 167 -11.93 -2.40 -20.72
C GLU A 167 -11.91 -3.15 -19.38
N ILE A 168 -11.29 -2.56 -18.36
CA ILE A 168 -11.22 -3.13 -17.01
C ILE A 168 -12.37 -2.55 -16.19
N ARG A 169 -13.27 -3.41 -15.72
CA ARG A 169 -14.33 -3.04 -14.79
C ARG A 169 -13.74 -2.90 -13.39
N GLN A 170 -13.51 -1.67 -12.95
CA GLN A 170 -12.88 -1.37 -11.65
C GLN A 170 -13.62 -2.02 -10.46
N LYS A 171 -14.95 -2.16 -10.52
CA LYS A 171 -15.76 -2.79 -9.46
C LYS A 171 -15.45 -4.29 -9.26
N LYS A 172 -14.97 -5.00 -10.29
CA LYS A 172 -14.61 -6.43 -10.22
C LYS A 172 -13.11 -6.66 -10.12
N CYS A 173 -12.31 -5.63 -10.37
CA CYS A 173 -10.86 -5.74 -10.36
C CYS A 173 -10.34 -5.75 -8.92
N VAL A 174 -9.67 -6.83 -8.53
CA VAL A 174 -8.96 -6.94 -7.23
C VAL A 174 -7.55 -6.38 -7.28
N LYS A 175 -7.15 -5.74 -8.40
CA LYS A 175 -5.87 -5.07 -8.57
C LYS A 175 -4.65 -5.99 -8.35
N CYS A 176 -4.74 -7.24 -8.82
CA CYS A 176 -3.69 -8.26 -8.66
C CYS A 176 -2.47 -8.09 -9.57
N ASP A 177 -2.43 -7.05 -10.41
CA ASP A 177 -1.36 -6.74 -11.39
C ASP A 177 -1.09 -7.80 -12.49
N GLU A 178 -1.72 -8.97 -12.41
CA GLU A 178 -1.49 -10.08 -13.36
C GLU A 178 -1.75 -9.68 -14.82
N CYS A 179 -2.82 -8.95 -15.07
CA CYS A 179 -3.18 -8.50 -16.41
C CYS A 179 -2.11 -7.63 -17.07
N ARG A 180 -1.37 -6.84 -16.28
CA ARG A 180 -0.30 -5.96 -16.76
C ARG A 180 0.95 -6.77 -17.13
N LYS A 181 1.30 -7.78 -16.34
CA LYS A 181 2.47 -8.64 -16.57
C LYS A 181 2.37 -9.48 -17.84
N VAL A 182 1.16 -9.90 -18.20
CA VAL A 182 0.92 -10.72 -19.40
C VAL A 182 0.75 -9.91 -20.68
N CYS A 183 0.77 -8.57 -20.60
CA CYS A 183 0.52 -7.72 -21.77
C CYS A 183 1.84 -7.47 -22.53
N PRO A 184 2.00 -7.98 -23.77
CA PRO A 184 3.24 -7.81 -24.53
C PRO A 184 3.49 -6.36 -24.97
N GLU A 185 2.42 -5.58 -25.17
CA GLU A 185 2.48 -4.20 -25.65
C GLU A 185 2.48 -3.15 -24.52
N GLU A 186 2.50 -3.60 -23.26
CA GLU A 186 2.39 -2.74 -22.07
C GLU A 186 1.21 -1.74 -22.15
N ALA A 187 0.10 -2.16 -22.77
CA ALA A 187 -1.07 -1.33 -23.03
C ALA A 187 -1.89 -1.01 -21.77
N ILE A 188 -1.55 -1.60 -20.61
CA ILE A 188 -2.24 -1.40 -19.34
C ILE A 188 -1.45 -0.42 -18.48
N VAL A 189 -2.06 0.73 -18.19
CA VAL A 189 -1.49 1.79 -17.35
C VAL A 189 -2.15 1.84 -15.99
N ILE A 190 -1.37 2.31 -15.01
CA ILE A 190 -1.85 2.61 -13.66
C ILE A 190 -2.23 4.09 -13.60
N ASP A 191 -3.52 4.34 -13.43
CA ASP A 191 -4.09 5.66 -13.20
C ASP A 191 -4.38 5.87 -11.71
N VAL A 192 -4.50 7.11 -11.28
CA VAL A 192 -4.78 7.47 -9.88
C VAL A 192 -6.26 7.81 -9.77
N LYS A 193 -6.97 7.24 -8.79
CA LYS A 193 -8.32 7.68 -8.47
C LYS A 193 -8.27 9.18 -8.15
N SER A 194 -8.84 10.00 -9.03
CA SER A 194 -9.33 11.30 -8.62
C SER A 194 -10.70 11.06 -8.02
N LYS A 195 -10.93 11.45 -6.77
CA LYS A 195 -12.30 11.67 -6.31
C LYS A 195 -12.90 12.68 -7.29
N GLU A 196 -13.88 12.27 -8.09
CA GLU A 196 -14.85 13.24 -8.59
C GLU A 196 -15.39 13.99 -7.36
N PRO A 197 -15.44 15.34 -7.38
CA PRO A 197 -16.05 16.07 -6.28
C PRO A 197 -17.46 15.50 -6.14
N VAL A 198 -17.78 14.98 -4.96
CA VAL A 198 -19.15 14.63 -4.59
C VAL A 198 -19.91 15.94 -4.71
N GLY A 199 -20.61 16.11 -5.83
CA GLY A 199 -21.46 17.25 -6.08
C GLY A 199 -22.46 17.36 -4.93
N VAL A 200 -22.33 18.45 -4.18
CA VAL A 200 -23.36 18.96 -3.28
C VAL A 200 -24.38 19.68 -4.14
#